data_AF-A0A437H0Y6-F1
#
_entry.id   AF-A0A437H0Y6-F1
#
_cell.length_a   1.000
_cell.length_b   1.000
_cell.length_c   1.000
_cell.angle_alpha   90.00
_cell.angle_beta   90.00
_cell.angle_gamma   90.00
#
_symmetry.space_group_name_H-M   'P 1'
#
loop_
_entity.id
_entity.type
_entity.pdbx_description
1 polymer ?
#
loop_
_entity_poly.entity_id
_entity_poly.type
_entity_poly.pdbx_seq_one_letter_code
_entity_poly.pdbx_strand_id
1 'polypeptide(L)'
;MAKFFKYGVVIVAAFPLLCSPSAFAQPADTQEIMVIAPQVTVEKERARGAMMGKVLVYSVQRTVSFADLDLRSDSGVQTLKDRIRDAAKSGCDQISKDYPLVTDDSCMRIAVSNGMSQADQVISRARG
;
A
#
# COMPACT_ATOMS: atom_id res chain seq x y z
N MET A 1 -26.24 14.43 -65.42
CA MET A 1 -25.24 15.35 -65.99
C MET A 1 -24.26 15.74 -64.88
N ALA A 2 -22.96 15.62 -65.16
CA ALA A 2 -21.76 16.29 -64.63
C ALA A 2 -21.66 16.74 -63.14
N LYS A 3 -20.52 16.71 -62.45
CA LYS A 3 -19.20 16.05 -62.53
C LYS A 3 -18.47 16.58 -61.27
N PHE A 4 -17.90 15.72 -60.44
CA PHE A 4 -17.01 16.11 -59.36
C PHE A 4 -15.62 16.53 -59.91
N PHE A 5 -14.81 17.12 -59.02
CA PHE A 5 -13.34 17.18 -59.01
C PHE A 5 -12.64 18.45 -59.56
N LYS A 6 -12.02 19.24 -58.68
CA LYS A 6 -10.54 19.23 -58.44
C LYS A 6 -10.09 20.36 -57.49
N TYR A 7 -9.54 19.94 -56.35
CA TYR A 7 -8.40 20.47 -55.56
C TYR A 7 -8.14 21.97 -55.40
N GLY A 8 -7.94 22.34 -54.12
CA GLY A 8 -6.69 23.03 -53.74
C GLY A 8 -6.85 24.31 -52.93
N VAL A 9 -7.15 24.21 -51.63
CA VAL A 9 -6.72 25.22 -50.65
C VAL A 9 -6.30 24.51 -49.37
N VAL A 10 -4.99 24.54 -49.12
CA VAL A 10 -4.36 24.21 -47.84
C VAL A 10 -4.70 25.35 -46.88
N ILE A 11 -5.44 25.07 -45.79
CA ILE A 11 -5.48 25.95 -44.62
C ILE A 11 -4.79 25.20 -43.49
N VAL A 12 -3.55 25.60 -43.24
CA VAL A 12 -2.78 25.24 -42.04
C VAL A 12 -3.50 25.91 -40.86
N ALA A 13 -4.37 25.17 -40.18
CA ALA A 13 -4.95 25.62 -38.92
C ALA A 13 -3.90 25.40 -37.82
N ALA A 14 -3.27 26.49 -37.39
CA ALA A 14 -2.43 26.55 -36.21
C ALA A 14 -3.26 26.06 -35.00
N PHE A 15 -2.92 24.88 -34.50
CA PHE A 15 -3.53 24.28 -33.33
C PHE A 15 -2.92 24.95 -32.09
N PRO A 16 -3.65 25.78 -31.33
CA PRO A 16 -3.12 26.30 -30.07
C PRO A 16 -2.96 25.11 -29.13
N LEU A 17 -1.71 24.89 -28.69
CA LEU A 17 -1.36 24.01 -27.59
C LEU A 17 -2.12 24.47 -26.34
N LEU A 18 -3.32 23.92 -26.14
CA LEU A 18 -4.02 23.97 -24.87
C LEU A 18 -3.22 23.09 -23.90
N CYS A 19 -2.30 23.71 -23.15
CA CYS A 19 -1.73 23.13 -21.94
C CYS A 19 -2.89 22.72 -21.05
N SER A 20 -3.21 21.42 -21.07
CA SER A 20 -4.08 20.82 -20.07
C SER A 20 -3.31 20.89 -18.76
N PRO A 21 -3.77 21.60 -17.72
CA PRO A 21 -3.17 21.44 -16.41
C PRO A 21 -3.45 19.99 -16.01
N SER A 22 -2.41 19.17 -16.00
CA SER A 22 -2.44 17.89 -15.30
C SER A 22 -2.79 18.23 -13.85
N ALA A 23 -4.05 18.02 -13.49
CA ALA A 23 -4.46 17.97 -12.11
C ALA A 23 -3.74 16.76 -11.51
N PHE A 24 -2.53 16.98 -11.01
CA PHE A 24 -1.93 16.09 -10.04
C PHE A 24 -2.90 16.07 -8.87
N ALA A 25 -3.66 14.97 -8.76
CA ALA A 25 -4.31 14.63 -7.51
C ALA A 25 -3.19 14.62 -6.46
N GLN A 26 -3.10 15.72 -5.69
CA GLN A 26 -2.21 15.76 -4.56
C GLN A 26 -2.61 14.57 -3.68
N PRO A 27 -1.66 13.78 -3.15
CA PRO A 27 -2.00 12.84 -2.11
C PRO A 27 -2.61 13.69 -1.01
N ALA A 28 -3.95 13.64 -0.91
CA ALA A 28 -4.63 14.12 0.26
C ALA A 28 -3.91 13.46 1.44
N ASP A 29 -3.75 14.17 2.54
CA ASP A 29 -3.47 13.57 3.85
C ASP A 29 -4.51 12.46 4.08
N THR A 30 -4.27 11.27 3.53
CA THR A 30 -5.11 10.11 3.72
C THR A 30 -4.86 9.74 5.16
N GLN A 31 -5.90 9.93 5.97
CA GLN A 31 -5.88 9.65 7.39
C GLN A 31 -5.91 8.12 7.63
N GLU A 32 -4.91 7.45 7.06
CA GLU A 32 -4.80 6.00 6.92
C GLU A 32 -3.36 5.55 7.17
N ILE A 33 -3.21 4.43 7.87
CA ILE A 33 -1.94 3.74 8.11
C ILE A 33 -2.01 2.37 7.44
N MET A 34 -0.97 2.01 6.69
CA MET A 34 -0.88 0.69 6.08
C MET A 34 -0.11 -0.26 7.00
N VAL A 35 -0.79 -1.25 7.56
CA VAL A 35 -0.16 -2.32 8.34
C VAL A 35 0.17 -3.48 7.42
N ILE A 36 1.47 -3.72 7.21
CA ILE A 36 1.96 -4.81 6.37
C ILE A 36 2.32 -5.99 7.27
N ALA A 37 1.61 -7.10 7.12
CA ALA A 37 1.89 -8.36 7.81
C ALA A 37 2.65 -9.31 6.89
N PRO A 38 3.97 -9.48 7.04
CA PRO A 38 4.74 -10.42 6.24
C PRO A 38 4.91 -11.77 6.96
N GLN A 39 5.01 -12.85 6.19
CA GLN A 39 5.43 -14.16 6.67
C GLN A 39 6.42 -14.78 5.67
N VAL A 40 7.59 -15.20 6.17
CA VAL A 40 8.69 -15.72 5.33
C VAL A 40 8.80 -17.23 5.49
N THR A 41 8.97 -17.96 4.39
CA THR A 41 9.31 -19.39 4.41
C THR A 41 10.50 -19.70 3.50
N VAL A 42 11.26 -20.74 3.87
CA VAL A 42 12.38 -21.24 3.06
C VAL A 42 12.02 -22.63 2.56
N GLU A 43 11.72 -22.73 1.27
CA GLU A 43 11.47 -24.00 0.62
C GLU A 43 12.82 -24.59 0.18
N LYS A 44 13.19 -25.73 0.77
CA LYS A 44 14.42 -26.44 0.40
C LYS A 44 14.10 -27.33 -0.80
N GLU A 45 14.47 -26.90 -2.01
CA GLU A 45 14.42 -27.79 -3.16
C GLU A 45 15.52 -28.84 -3.02
N ARG A 46 15.12 -30.12 -2.97
CA ARG A 46 16.04 -31.26 -3.00
C ARG A 46 16.46 -31.52 -4.45
N ALA A 47 17.04 -30.53 -5.12
CA ALA A 47 17.63 -30.73 -6.43
C ALA A 47 18.95 -31.51 -6.26
N ARG A 48 19.08 -32.63 -6.99
CA ARG A 48 20.23 -33.55 -6.98
C ARG A 48 21.59 -32.81 -6.93
N GLY A 49 22.17 -32.65 -5.74
CA GLY A 49 23.56 -32.25 -5.54
C GLY A 49 23.83 -30.78 -5.18
N ALA A 50 22.85 -29.88 -5.22
CA ALA A 50 23.02 -28.49 -4.79
C ALA A 50 21.90 -28.08 -3.84
N MET A 51 22.25 -27.77 -2.59
CA MET A 51 21.29 -27.30 -1.57
C MET A 51 20.97 -25.83 -1.81
N MET A 52 20.17 -25.53 -2.84
CA MET A 52 19.62 -24.19 -3.07
C MET A 52 18.23 -24.12 -2.44
N GLY A 53 18.05 -23.26 -1.44
CA GLY A 53 16.74 -22.95 -0.86
C GLY A 53 16.11 -21.75 -1.57
N LYS A 54 14.81 -21.82 -1.86
CA LYS A 54 14.02 -20.69 -2.34
C LYS A 54 13.39 -19.99 -1.14
N VAL A 55 13.57 -18.67 -1.03
CA VAL A 55 12.90 -17.86 -0.02
C VAL A 55 11.60 -17.33 -0.62
N LEU A 56 10.48 -17.66 0.01
CA LEU A 56 9.15 -17.16 -0.35
C LEU A 56 8.68 -16.21 0.76
N VAL A 57 8.07 -15.09 0.36
CA VAL A 57 7.53 -14.10 1.29
C VAL A 57 6.06 -13.86 0.95
N TYR A 58 5.18 -14.18 1.89
CA TYR A 58 3.75 -13.88 1.81
C TYR A 58 3.48 -12.59 2.58
N SER A 59 2.60 -11.74 2.05
CA SER A 59 2.25 -10.49 2.74
C SER A 59 0.79 -10.13 2.57
N VAL A 60 0.19 -9.65 3.65
CA VAL A 60 -1.17 -9.09 3.68
C VAL A 60 -1.09 -7.65 4.15
N GLN A 61 -1.78 -6.76 3.45
CA GLN A 61 -1.84 -5.35 3.79
C GLN A 61 -3.21 -5.05 4.38
N ARG A 62 -3.25 -4.30 5.48
CA ARG A 62 -4.48 -3.82 6.12
C ARG A 62 -4.40 -2.32 6.36
N THR A 63 -5.43 -1.62 5.91
CA THR A 63 -5.54 -0.17 6.11
C THR A 63 -6.23 0.13 7.42
N VAL A 64 -5.64 0.99 8.23
CA VAL A 64 -6.20 1.47 9.50
C VAL A 64 -6.49 2.95 9.37
N SER A 65 -7.76 3.33 9.36
CA SER A 65 -8.15 4.74 9.38
C SER A 65 -8.04 5.31 10.80
N PHE A 66 -7.59 6.56 10.86
CA PHE A 66 -7.55 7.38 12.08
C PHE A 66 -8.30 8.70 11.92
N ALA A 67 -9.11 8.84 10.86
CA ALA A 67 -9.87 10.06 10.56
C ALA A 67 -10.81 10.48 11.70
N ASP A 68 -11.29 9.51 12.48
CA ASP A 68 -12.20 9.70 13.61
C ASP A 68 -11.49 9.93 14.96
N LEU A 69 -10.15 9.86 14.99
CA LEU A 69 -9.38 9.91 16.22
C LEU A 69 -8.71 11.28 16.41
N ASP A 70 -8.85 11.83 17.63
CA ASP A 70 -8.03 12.97 18.05
C ASP A 70 -6.65 12.49 18.52
N LEU A 71 -5.65 12.58 17.64
CA LEU A 71 -4.26 12.18 17.92
C LEU A 71 -3.51 13.15 18.87
N ARG A 72 -4.12 14.29 19.23
CA ARG A 72 -3.60 15.18 20.27
C ARG A 72 -3.92 14.62 21.66
N SER A 73 -5.01 13.88 21.79
CA SER A 73 -5.39 13.19 23.03
C SER A 73 -4.64 11.86 23.21
N ASP A 74 -4.35 11.49 24.46
CA ASP A 74 -3.72 10.19 24.75
C ASP A 74 -4.67 9.01 24.47
N SER A 75 -5.98 9.20 24.65
CA SER A 75 -6.99 8.18 24.34
C SER A 75 -7.10 7.91 22.83
N GLY A 76 -7.04 8.94 21.99
CA GLY A 76 -7.02 8.78 20.53
C GLY A 76 -5.74 8.07 20.05
N VAL A 77 -4.59 8.42 20.64
CA VAL A 77 -3.32 7.72 20.37
C VAL A 77 -3.40 6.24 20.76
N GLN A 78 -3.92 5.94 21.95
CA GLN A 78 -4.03 4.56 22.41
C GLN A 78 -4.99 3.75 21.52
N THR A 79 -6.11 4.34 21.13
CA THR A 79 -7.08 3.70 20.22
C THR A 79 -6.46 3.37 18.87
N LEU A 80 -5.65 4.28 18.30
CA LEU A 80 -4.93 4.02 17.06
C LEU A 80 -3.95 2.85 17.21
N LYS A 81 -3.19 2.82 18.30
CA LYS A 81 -2.23 1.75 18.60
C LYS A 81 -2.92 0.39 18.73
N ASP A 82 -4.09 0.34 19.35
CA ASP A 82 -4.86 -0.89 19.48
C ASP A 82 -5.43 -1.35 18.13
N ARG A 83 -5.97 -0.43 17.31
CA ARG A 83 -6.40 -0.74 15.94
C ARG A 83 -5.26 -1.31 15.07
N ILE A 84 -4.05 -0.80 15.22
CA ILE A 84 -2.86 -1.33 14.52
C ILE A 84 -2.56 -2.77 14.96
N ARG A 85 -2.63 -3.06 16.26
CA ARG A 85 -2.42 -4.42 16.78
C ARG A 85 -3.48 -5.39 16.26
N ASP A 86 -4.74 -4.96 16.22
CA ASP A 86 -5.84 -5.77 15.71
C ASP A 86 -5.71 -6.03 14.21
N ALA A 87 -5.34 -5.01 13.44
CA ALA A 87 -5.07 -5.15 12.00
C ALA A 87 -3.89 -6.08 11.73
N ALA A 88 -2.80 -5.96 12.49
CA ALA A 88 -1.65 -6.85 12.43
C ALA A 88 -2.04 -8.31 12.73
N LYS A 89 -2.79 -8.52 13.82
CA LYS A 89 -3.29 -9.84 14.20
C LYS A 89 -4.17 -10.43 13.12
N SER A 90 -5.12 -9.66 12.60
CA SER A 90 -6.02 -10.12 11.54
C SER A 90 -5.27 -10.45 10.24
N GLY A 91 -4.23 -9.68 9.89
CA GLY A 91 -3.36 -9.97 8.75
C GLY A 91 -2.57 -11.27 8.94
N CYS A 92 -1.93 -11.46 10.09
CA CYS A 92 -1.17 -12.68 10.39
C CYS A 92 -2.05 -13.91 10.50
N ASP A 93 -3.23 -13.79 11.12
CA ASP A 93 -4.22 -14.86 11.21
C ASP A 93 -4.73 -15.26 9.81
N GLN A 94 -4.82 -14.30 8.87
CA GLN A 94 -5.18 -14.60 7.48
C GLN A 94 -4.08 -15.40 6.77
N ILE A 95 -2.82 -14.96 6.87
CA ILE A 95 -1.71 -15.68 6.23
C ILE A 95 -1.57 -17.09 6.82
N SER A 96 -1.74 -17.24 8.14
CA SER A 96 -1.69 -18.55 8.80
C SER A 96 -2.81 -19.50 8.33
N LYS A 97 -3.97 -18.96 7.94
CA LYS A 97 -5.07 -19.75 7.35
C LYS A 97 -4.79 -20.12 5.89
N ASP A 98 -4.27 -19.18 5.11
CA ASP A 98 -4.00 -19.36 3.69
C ASP A 98 -2.75 -20.25 3.45
N TYR A 99 -1.78 -20.20 4.37
CA TYR A 99 -0.49 -20.87 4.29
C TYR A 99 -0.13 -21.59 5.61
N PRO A 100 -0.88 -22.63 6.02
CA PRO A 100 -0.69 -23.29 7.32
C PRO A 100 0.65 -24.04 7.45
N LEU A 101 1.33 -24.31 6.34
CA LEU A 101 2.66 -24.95 6.31
C LEU A 101 3.80 -23.95 6.55
N VAL A 102 3.51 -22.65 6.54
CA VAL A 102 4.48 -21.60 6.84
C VAL A 102 4.43 -21.32 8.33
N THR A 103 5.49 -21.69 9.03
CA THR A 103 5.65 -21.41 10.46
C THR A 103 6.70 -20.33 10.63
N ASP A 104 6.25 -19.11 10.89
CA ASP A 104 7.10 -17.98 11.22
C ASP A 104 6.39 -17.09 12.23
N ASP A 105 7.04 -16.88 13.38
CA ASP A 105 6.53 -16.07 14.49
C ASP A 105 6.85 -14.57 14.31
N SER A 106 7.55 -14.21 13.21
CA SER A 106 7.94 -12.83 12.96
C SER A 106 6.81 -11.93 12.49
N CYS A 107 5.73 -12.50 11.94
CA CYS A 107 4.62 -11.76 11.34
C CYS A 107 4.07 -10.67 12.26
N MET A 108 3.67 -11.03 13.48
CA MET A 108 3.08 -10.07 14.42
C MET A 108 4.03 -8.93 14.77
N ARG A 109 5.29 -9.28 15.06
CA ARG A 109 6.32 -8.31 15.44
C ARG A 109 6.60 -7.31 14.32
N ILE A 110 6.76 -7.81 13.09
CA ILE A 110 7.06 -6.94 11.94
C ILE A 110 5.84 -6.09 11.59
N ALA A 111 4.64 -6.67 11.58
CA ALA A 111 3.40 -5.96 11.29
C ALA A 111 3.14 -4.81 12.26
N VAL A 112 3.23 -5.09 13.56
CA VAL A 112 3.07 -4.07 14.60
C VAL A 112 4.18 -3.02 14.48
N SER A 113 5.44 -3.41 14.30
CA SER A 113 6.54 -2.46 14.17
C SER A 113 6.35 -1.51 12.97
N ASN A 114 5.93 -2.04 11.82
CA ASN A 114 5.68 -1.25 10.62
C ASN A 114 4.51 -0.28 10.79
N GLY A 115 3.40 -0.74 11.39
CA GLY A 115 2.24 0.10 11.68
C GLY A 115 2.53 1.18 12.73
N MET A 116 3.23 0.82 13.82
CA MET A 116 3.58 1.76 14.90
C MET A 116 4.55 2.83 14.42
N SER A 117 5.52 2.50 13.56
CA SER A 117 6.44 3.50 12.99
C SER A 117 5.69 4.55 12.17
N GLN A 118 4.64 4.16 11.44
CA GLN A 118 3.76 5.12 10.76
C GLN A 118 2.92 5.91 11.76
N ALA A 119 2.36 5.26 12.79
CA ALA A 119 1.59 5.92 13.84
C ALA A 119 2.39 7.05 14.52
N ASP A 120 3.64 6.79 14.88
CA ASP A 120 4.50 7.78 15.53
C ASP A 120 4.74 9.01 14.63
N GLN A 121 4.84 8.82 13.31
CA GLN A 121 4.96 9.93 12.36
C GLN A 121 3.69 10.78 12.30
N VAL A 122 2.51 10.18 12.30
CA VAL A 122 1.25 10.96 12.27
C VAL A 122 0.93 11.59 13.61
N ILE A 123 1.25 10.94 14.73
CA ILE A 123 1.09 11.51 16.08
C ILE A 123 2.01 12.71 16.28
N SER A 124 3.27 12.60 15.87
CA SER A 124 4.22 13.72 15.97
C SER A 124 3.78 14.92 15.13
N ARG A 125 3.25 14.70 13.92
CA ARG A 125 2.66 15.76 13.08
C ARG A 125 1.41 16.39 13.69
N ALA A 126 0.57 15.61 14.38
CA ALA A 126 -0.66 16.11 15.00
C ALA A 126 -0.39 16.96 16.27
N ARG A 127 0.73 16.72 16.95
CA ARG A 127 1.11 17.37 18.22
C ARG A 127 2.12 18.51 18.07
N GLY A 128 2.90 18.53 16.98
CA GLY A 128 3.79 19.64 16.62
C GLY A 128 3.03 20.83 16.05
#